data_AF-W4KPC6-F1
#
_entry.id   AF-W4KPC6-F1
#
_cell.length_a   1.000
_cell.length_b   1.000
_cell.length_c   1.000
_cell.angle_alpha   90.00
_cell.angle_beta   90.00
_cell.angle_gamma   90.00
#
_symmetry.space_group_name_H-M   'P 1'
#
loop_
_entity.id
_entity.type
_entity.pdbx_description
1 polymer ?
#
loop_
_entity_poly.entity_id
_entity_poly.type
_entity_poly.pdbx_seq_one_letter_code
_entity_poly.pdbx_strand_id
1 'polypeptide(L)'
;MLYIVDIRSNEIAGYLRGHGGAITSITVHPTEPHLLCTTSRDFTARIYDLTLSPNQEPNNPMWMPGAGPNRAGAAHALHMTESEGQYSGRCVAVLCAGRSGGHQAAVLGSAFHPTLPIIATCGLDRVVKIWRIPPPVEGENPPILREDKPLFSSSCVHRSRVLSINWSAPSALLCIVTDNKLLFDYFACRIGYDTLLTHSAPILLRRGPKEWQEEAGEMVVWQWLGADRFFPLHHPVQDVLRGCTSDYQESSSFKILSSVPLPYPPISQRIPPSSVQIAVCSSPSTDPTTRSNRHDPLILVPLLDIVRVINAGDLAPRASPPFPLDVPEVVEMTKRIRLDEGSGEGERIWQEGLGWGIETGTSKGKSRFDADEEAKESVQAACMSVDRKVVIAVGEQGAIWVWVHKTG
;
A
#
# COMPACT_ATOMS: atom_id res chain seq x y z
N MET A 1 -10.05 -2.40 -17.34
CA MET A 1 -9.40 -3.41 -18.20
C MET A 1 -7.92 -3.31 -17.94
N LEU A 2 -7.24 -4.45 -17.81
CA LEU A 2 -5.81 -4.57 -17.61
C LEU A 2 -5.20 -5.05 -18.93
N TYR A 3 -4.13 -4.41 -19.38
CA TYR A 3 -3.39 -4.84 -20.58
C TYR A 3 -2.05 -5.41 -20.16
N ILE A 4 -1.66 -6.50 -20.81
CA ILE A 4 -0.36 -7.15 -20.66
C ILE A 4 0.41 -6.88 -21.95
N VAL A 5 1.55 -6.22 -21.86
CA VAL A 5 2.35 -5.80 -23.01
C VAL A 5 3.70 -6.50 -22.92
N ASP A 6 4.11 -7.18 -23.98
CA ASP A 6 5.49 -7.67 -24.10
C ASP A 6 6.35 -6.53 -24.61
N ILE A 7 7.26 -6.07 -23.75
CA ILE A 7 8.15 -4.95 -24.04
C ILE A 7 9.14 -5.27 -25.17
N ARG A 8 9.51 -6.55 -25.35
CA ARG A 8 10.48 -6.96 -26.39
C ARG A 8 9.88 -6.93 -27.78
N SER A 9 8.63 -7.36 -27.92
CA SER A 9 7.90 -7.30 -29.19
C SER A 9 7.17 -5.97 -29.38
N ASN A 10 6.94 -5.20 -28.31
CA ASN A 10 6.11 -4.01 -28.28
C ASN A 10 4.65 -4.30 -28.71
N GLU A 11 4.13 -5.46 -28.34
CA GLU A 11 2.78 -5.92 -28.67
C GLU A 11 1.96 -6.23 -27.41
N ILE A 12 0.64 -6.15 -27.54
CA ILE A 12 -0.29 -6.56 -26.48
C ILE A 12 -0.30 -8.09 -26.43
N ALA A 13 0.33 -8.66 -25.40
CA ALA A 13 0.38 -10.09 -25.14
C ALA A 13 -0.96 -10.63 -24.59
N GLY A 14 -1.78 -9.77 -23.98
CA GLY A 14 -3.06 -10.18 -23.40
C GLY A 14 -3.83 -9.02 -22.78
N TYR A 15 -5.08 -9.29 -22.40
CA TYR A 15 -5.85 -8.35 -21.60
C TYR A 15 -6.82 -9.07 -20.66
N LEU A 16 -7.12 -8.44 -19.53
CA LEU A 16 -8.06 -8.93 -18.52
C LEU A 16 -9.13 -7.88 -18.18
N ARG A 17 -10.33 -8.38 -17.90
CA ARG A 17 -11.54 -7.66 -17.49
C ARG A 17 -12.05 -8.35 -16.23
N GLY A 18 -12.59 -7.56 -15.30
CA GLY A 18 -13.07 -8.13 -14.04
C GLY A 18 -13.59 -7.08 -13.08
N HIS A 19 -12.95 -5.92 -12.99
CA HIS A 19 -13.46 -4.82 -12.19
C HIS A 19 -14.70 -4.16 -12.80
N GLY A 20 -15.66 -3.78 -11.95
CA GLY A 20 -16.86 -3.03 -12.30
C GLY A 20 -16.65 -1.51 -12.25
N GLY A 21 -15.46 -1.06 -11.83
CA GLY A 21 -15.06 0.33 -11.73
C GLY A 21 -13.64 0.55 -12.27
N ALA A 22 -13.19 1.81 -12.27
CA ALA A 22 -11.83 2.15 -12.68
C ALA A 22 -10.79 1.52 -11.74
N ILE A 23 -9.77 0.90 -12.33
CA ILE A 23 -8.60 0.41 -11.60
C ILE A 23 -7.84 1.62 -11.04
N THR A 24 -7.50 1.57 -9.77
CA THR A 24 -6.84 2.65 -9.02
C THR A 24 -5.36 2.36 -8.78
N SER A 25 -4.97 1.10 -8.69
CA SER A 25 -3.59 0.66 -8.53
C SER A 25 -3.39 -0.77 -9.04
N ILE A 26 -2.16 -1.08 -9.43
CA ILE A 26 -1.69 -2.39 -9.86
C ILE A 26 -0.41 -2.67 -9.08
N THR A 27 -0.35 -3.79 -8.38
CA THR A 27 0.81 -4.21 -7.59
C THR A 27 1.22 -5.63 -8.00
N VAL A 28 2.51 -5.87 -8.22
CA VAL A 28 3.05 -7.20 -8.54
C VAL A 28 3.63 -7.82 -7.26
N HIS A 29 3.49 -9.13 -7.08
CA HIS A 29 4.09 -9.82 -5.94
C HIS A 29 5.64 -9.74 -6.02
N PRO A 30 6.34 -9.39 -4.92
CA PRO A 30 7.77 -9.08 -4.96
C PRO A 30 8.66 -10.28 -5.30
N THR A 31 8.21 -11.50 -5.01
CA THR A 31 8.96 -12.74 -5.29
C THR A 31 8.32 -13.62 -6.37
N GLU A 32 7.06 -13.36 -6.73
CA GLU A 32 6.26 -14.20 -7.64
C GLU A 32 5.68 -13.31 -8.76
N PRO A 33 6.47 -12.94 -9.78
CA PRO A 33 6.10 -11.90 -10.74
C PRO A 33 4.88 -12.23 -11.61
N HIS A 34 4.41 -13.47 -11.58
CA HIS A 34 3.19 -13.90 -12.26
C HIS A 34 1.92 -13.54 -11.47
N LEU A 35 2.03 -13.25 -10.17
CA LEU A 35 0.92 -12.80 -9.34
C LEU A 35 0.86 -11.28 -9.30
N LEU A 36 -0.33 -10.74 -9.53
CA LEU A 36 -0.61 -9.32 -9.44
C LEU A 36 -1.93 -9.06 -8.72
N CYS A 37 -2.04 -7.91 -8.08
CA CYS A 37 -3.25 -7.41 -7.47
C CYS A 37 -3.64 -6.10 -8.13
N THR A 38 -4.92 -5.95 -8.47
CA THR A 38 -5.50 -4.67 -8.89
C THR A 38 -6.54 -4.21 -7.89
N THR A 39 -6.54 -2.93 -7.57
CA THR A 39 -7.55 -2.28 -6.72
C THR A 39 -8.46 -1.40 -7.56
N SER A 40 -9.68 -1.13 -7.09
CA SER A 40 -10.67 -0.44 -7.91
C SER A 40 -11.64 0.44 -7.15
N ARG A 41 -12.25 1.37 -7.90
CA ARG A 41 -13.40 2.18 -7.47
C ARG A 41 -14.68 1.37 -7.25
N ASP A 42 -14.70 0.09 -7.61
CA ASP A 42 -15.79 -0.85 -7.27
C ASP A 42 -15.69 -1.45 -5.85
N PHE A 43 -14.74 -0.95 -5.05
CA PHE A 43 -14.53 -1.31 -3.64
C PHE A 43 -13.90 -2.70 -3.45
N THR A 44 -13.49 -3.36 -4.53
CA THR A 44 -12.81 -4.65 -4.49
C THR A 44 -11.33 -4.52 -4.83
N ALA A 45 -10.57 -5.52 -4.40
CA ALA A 45 -9.25 -5.81 -4.95
C ALA A 45 -9.27 -7.22 -5.53
N ARG A 46 -8.61 -7.41 -6.68
CA ARG A 46 -8.59 -8.67 -7.42
C ARG A 46 -7.16 -9.15 -7.59
N ILE A 47 -6.93 -10.42 -7.29
CA ILE A 47 -5.65 -11.08 -7.47
C ILE A 47 -5.74 -11.91 -8.75
N TYR A 48 -4.73 -11.77 -9.60
CA TYR A 48 -4.61 -12.47 -10.87
C TYR A 48 -3.32 -13.28 -10.90
N ASP A 49 -3.39 -14.42 -11.60
CA ASP A 49 -2.26 -15.27 -11.93
C ASP A 49 -2.09 -15.28 -13.45
N LEU A 50 -0.94 -14.75 -13.92
CA LEU A 50 -0.59 -14.64 -15.33
C LEU A 50 -0.21 -15.97 -16.00
N THR A 51 0.08 -17.01 -15.22
CA THR A 51 0.39 -18.35 -15.75
C THR A 51 -0.85 -19.09 -16.25
N LEU A 52 -2.04 -18.65 -15.80
CA LEU A 52 -3.32 -19.25 -16.14
C LEU A 52 -3.96 -18.58 -17.36
N SER A 53 -4.79 -19.33 -18.08
CA SER A 53 -5.59 -18.79 -19.18
C SER A 53 -6.89 -18.15 -18.67
N PRO A 54 -7.34 -17.03 -19.26
CA PRO A 54 -8.54 -16.33 -18.82
C PRO A 54 -9.80 -17.17 -18.99
N ASN A 55 -10.73 -17.05 -18.04
CA ASN A 55 -12.01 -17.73 -18.11
C ASN A 55 -12.90 -17.12 -19.20
N GLN A 56 -13.29 -17.93 -20.18
CA GLN A 56 -14.14 -17.47 -21.29
C GLN A 56 -15.62 -17.43 -20.91
N GLU A 57 -16.02 -18.21 -19.91
CA GLU A 57 -17.37 -18.25 -19.37
C GLU A 57 -17.36 -18.01 -17.85
N PRO A 58 -18.36 -17.28 -17.31
CA PRO A 58 -18.44 -17.01 -15.88
C PRO A 58 -18.70 -18.27 -15.07
N ASN A 59 -17.68 -18.71 -14.33
CA ASN A 59 -17.79 -19.80 -13.36
C ASN A 59 -18.14 -19.28 -11.95
N ASN A 60 -19.26 -18.57 -11.82
CA ASN A 60 -19.67 -17.98 -10.55
C ASN A 60 -20.45 -18.98 -9.68
N PRO A 61 -20.24 -18.98 -8.34
CA PRO A 61 -21.01 -19.83 -7.43
C PRO A 61 -22.51 -19.56 -7.58
N MET A 62 -23.30 -20.64 -7.54
CA MET A 62 -24.76 -20.57 -7.64
C MET A 62 -25.38 -19.96 -6.37
N TRP A 63 -26.43 -19.17 -6.52
CA TRP A 63 -27.27 -18.72 -5.42
C TRP A 63 -28.63 -19.40 -5.49
N MET A 64 -29.06 -20.00 -4.37
CA MET A 64 -30.39 -20.57 -4.23
C MET A 64 -31.45 -19.45 -4.39
N PRO A 65 -32.57 -19.69 -5.10
CA PRO A 65 -33.07 -20.98 -5.61
C PRO A 65 -32.68 -21.30 -7.06
N GLY A 66 -31.76 -20.56 -7.68
CA GLY A 66 -31.42 -20.72 -9.10
C GLY A 66 -30.49 -21.91 -9.39
N ALA A 67 -30.72 -22.60 -10.51
CA ALA A 67 -29.94 -23.77 -10.95
C ALA A 67 -28.71 -23.42 -11.82
N GLY A 68 -28.42 -22.13 -12.03
CA GLY A 68 -27.33 -21.67 -12.91
C GLY A 68 -26.32 -20.77 -12.19
N PRO A 69 -25.14 -20.53 -12.81
CA PRO A 69 -24.11 -19.67 -12.25
C PRO A 69 -24.63 -18.25 -12.06
N ASN A 70 -24.21 -17.62 -10.96
CA ASN A 70 -24.67 -16.28 -10.63
C ASN A 70 -24.18 -15.23 -11.64
N ARG A 71 -25.07 -14.36 -12.11
CA ARG A 71 -24.78 -13.31 -13.09
C ARG A 71 -24.68 -11.91 -12.47
N ALA A 72 -24.62 -11.81 -11.15
CA ALA A 72 -24.57 -10.53 -10.43
C ALA A 72 -23.28 -9.72 -10.68
N GLY A 73 -22.27 -10.34 -11.31
CA GLY A 73 -21.13 -9.65 -11.91
C GLY A 73 -20.13 -9.07 -10.90
N ALA A 74 -19.23 -8.22 -11.41
CA ALA A 74 -18.12 -7.66 -10.66
C ALA A 74 -18.52 -6.90 -9.39
N ALA A 75 -19.66 -6.21 -9.41
CA ALA A 75 -20.17 -5.45 -8.27
C ALA A 75 -20.42 -6.33 -7.03
N HIS A 76 -20.57 -7.64 -7.21
CA HIS A 76 -20.75 -8.62 -6.15
C HIS A 76 -19.49 -9.46 -5.89
N ALA A 77 -18.32 -9.00 -6.35
CA ALA A 77 -17.05 -9.72 -6.28
C ALA A 77 -17.10 -11.09 -7.01
N LEU A 78 -17.75 -11.10 -8.17
CA LEU A 78 -17.91 -12.27 -9.04
C LEU A 78 -17.30 -12.03 -10.43
N HIS A 79 -17.15 -13.09 -11.23
CA HIS A 79 -16.82 -12.95 -12.65
C HIS A 79 -17.87 -12.09 -13.36
N MET A 80 -17.40 -11.33 -14.35
CA MET A 80 -18.26 -10.64 -15.31
C MET A 80 -19.07 -11.66 -16.11
N THR A 81 -20.22 -11.25 -16.65
CA THR A 81 -21.02 -12.10 -17.53
C THR A 81 -20.35 -12.37 -18.88
N GLU A 82 -19.39 -11.52 -19.26
CA GLU A 82 -18.56 -11.66 -20.45
C GLU A 82 -17.25 -12.41 -20.14
N SER A 83 -16.52 -12.79 -21.20
CA SER A 83 -15.18 -13.36 -21.08
C SER A 83 -14.27 -12.46 -20.25
N GLU A 84 -13.51 -13.09 -19.36
CA GLU A 84 -12.53 -12.43 -18.50
C GLU A 84 -11.40 -11.78 -19.30
N GLY A 85 -11.10 -12.26 -20.50
CA GLY A 85 -9.96 -11.74 -21.24
C GLY A 85 -9.45 -12.68 -22.31
N GLN A 86 -8.28 -12.32 -22.84
CA GLN A 86 -7.63 -13.09 -23.90
C GLN A 86 -6.15 -13.36 -23.57
N TYR A 87 -5.70 -14.54 -23.98
CA TYR A 87 -4.32 -15.05 -23.96
C TYR A 87 -3.72 -15.38 -22.59
N SER A 88 -3.61 -14.43 -21.67
CA SER A 88 -2.86 -14.63 -20.41
C SER A 88 -3.53 -13.93 -19.24
N GLY A 89 -3.55 -14.62 -18.10
CA GLY A 89 -4.09 -14.12 -16.84
C GLY A 89 -5.44 -14.72 -16.49
N ARG A 90 -5.64 -15.01 -15.21
CA ARG A 90 -6.94 -15.37 -14.63
C ARG A 90 -7.08 -14.74 -13.25
N CYS A 91 -8.26 -14.22 -12.91
CA CYS A 91 -8.58 -13.78 -11.56
C CYS A 91 -8.79 -15.00 -10.67
N VAL A 92 -7.90 -15.19 -9.71
CA VAL A 92 -7.91 -16.33 -8.80
C VAL A 92 -8.63 -16.02 -7.48
N ALA A 93 -8.60 -14.75 -7.05
CA ALA A 93 -9.26 -14.33 -5.82
C ALA A 93 -9.78 -12.88 -5.89
N VAL A 94 -10.87 -12.61 -5.17
CA VAL A 94 -11.41 -11.27 -4.93
C VAL A 94 -11.51 -10.99 -3.44
N LEU A 95 -10.90 -9.88 -3.03
CA LEU A 95 -11.08 -9.28 -1.71
C LEU A 95 -12.35 -8.42 -1.76
N CYS A 96 -13.39 -8.92 -1.11
CA CYS A 96 -14.76 -8.45 -1.27
C CYS A 96 -15.03 -7.14 -0.51
N ALA A 97 -15.89 -6.30 -1.08
CA ALA A 97 -16.50 -5.18 -0.38
C ALA A 97 -17.62 -5.66 0.56
N GLY A 98 -18.07 -4.77 1.46
CA GLY A 98 -19.34 -4.97 2.18
C GLY A 98 -19.22 -5.18 3.69
N ARG A 99 -20.37 -5.43 4.33
CA ARG A 99 -20.56 -5.29 5.79
C ARG A 99 -19.82 -6.33 6.64
N SER A 100 -19.31 -7.40 6.03
CA SER A 100 -18.57 -8.47 6.70
C SER A 100 -17.12 -8.11 7.06
N GLY A 101 -16.67 -6.88 6.76
CA GLY A 101 -15.29 -6.44 7.01
C GLY A 101 -14.58 -5.95 5.75
N GLY A 102 -15.27 -5.87 4.61
CA GLY A 102 -14.72 -5.33 3.37
C GLY A 102 -14.60 -3.81 3.34
N HIS A 103 -13.96 -3.30 2.27
CA HIS A 103 -13.93 -1.85 2.03
C HIS A 103 -15.34 -1.32 1.76
N GLN A 104 -15.61 -0.09 2.24
CA GLN A 104 -16.91 0.59 2.06
C GLN A 104 -16.84 1.71 0.99
N ALA A 105 -15.67 1.93 0.41
CA ALA A 105 -15.44 2.89 -0.67
C ALA A 105 -14.29 2.41 -1.55
N ALA A 106 -13.87 3.24 -2.52
CA ALA A 106 -12.81 2.90 -3.47
C ALA A 106 -11.54 2.42 -2.75
N VAL A 107 -11.02 1.27 -3.18
CA VAL A 107 -9.69 0.80 -2.75
C VAL A 107 -8.68 1.56 -3.58
N LEU A 108 -7.68 2.17 -2.96
CA LEU A 108 -6.73 3.09 -3.61
C LEU A 108 -5.33 2.49 -3.74
N GLY A 109 -4.94 1.59 -2.85
CA GLY A 109 -3.63 0.97 -2.87
C GLY A 109 -3.64 -0.46 -2.32
N SER A 110 -2.66 -1.25 -2.74
CA SER A 110 -2.40 -2.57 -2.19
C SER A 110 -0.92 -2.89 -2.15
N ALA A 111 -0.50 -3.73 -1.21
CA ALA A 111 0.88 -4.21 -1.09
C ALA A 111 0.91 -5.68 -0.70
N PHE A 112 1.53 -6.50 -1.54
CA PHE A 112 1.86 -7.89 -1.20
C PHE A 112 2.92 -7.93 -0.11
N HIS A 113 2.70 -8.80 0.85
CA HIS A 113 3.73 -9.10 1.82
C HIS A 113 4.82 -9.97 1.16
N PRO A 114 6.12 -9.72 1.43
CA PRO A 114 7.20 -10.37 0.68
C PRO A 114 7.38 -11.87 0.93
N THR A 115 6.90 -12.39 2.07
CA THR A 115 7.10 -13.80 2.45
C THR A 115 5.83 -14.54 2.88
N LEU A 116 4.99 -13.92 3.70
CA LEU A 116 3.67 -14.44 4.11
C LEU A 116 2.60 -14.32 3.00
N PRO A 117 1.63 -15.25 2.93
CA PRO A 117 0.54 -15.24 1.95
C PRO A 117 -0.56 -14.25 2.36
N ILE A 118 -0.18 -12.98 2.50
CA ILE A 118 -1.08 -11.89 2.88
C ILE A 118 -0.87 -10.68 1.98
N ILE A 119 -1.91 -9.87 1.88
CA ILE A 119 -1.89 -8.61 1.15
C ILE A 119 -2.54 -7.53 1.99
N ALA A 120 -1.94 -6.34 2.00
CA ALA A 120 -2.50 -5.18 2.64
C ALA A 120 -3.22 -4.31 1.60
N THR A 121 -4.35 -3.70 1.96
CA THR A 121 -5.10 -2.77 1.11
C THR A 121 -5.47 -1.52 1.90
N CYS A 122 -5.65 -0.41 1.20
CA CYS A 122 -6.07 0.85 1.79
C CYS A 122 -7.00 1.62 0.85
N GLY A 123 -7.85 2.51 1.38
CA GLY A 123 -8.89 3.11 0.56
C GLY A 123 -9.42 4.47 1.00
N LEU A 124 -10.40 4.92 0.20
CA LEU A 124 -11.17 6.13 0.38
C LEU A 124 -12.05 6.10 1.65
N ASP A 125 -12.33 4.90 2.15
CA ASP A 125 -13.03 4.67 3.41
C ASP A 125 -12.14 4.93 4.65
N ARG A 126 -10.88 5.36 4.44
CA ARG A 126 -9.89 5.67 5.49
C ARG A 126 -9.40 4.44 6.24
N VAL A 127 -9.78 3.25 5.77
CA VAL A 127 -9.47 1.99 6.41
C VAL A 127 -8.24 1.38 5.76
N VAL A 128 -7.36 0.81 6.59
CA VAL A 128 -6.34 -0.13 6.17
C VAL A 128 -6.77 -1.54 6.53
N LYS A 129 -6.54 -2.50 5.63
CA LYS A 129 -6.93 -3.90 5.82
C LYS A 129 -5.79 -4.83 5.47
N ILE A 130 -5.66 -5.94 6.18
CA ILE A 130 -4.72 -7.02 5.87
C ILE A 130 -5.53 -8.27 5.62
N TRP A 131 -5.30 -8.91 4.49
CA TRP A 131 -6.08 -10.04 4.00
C TRP A 131 -5.20 -11.26 3.85
N ARG A 132 -5.77 -12.43 4.10
CA ARG A 132 -5.17 -13.67 3.64
C ARG A 132 -5.33 -13.77 2.13
N ILE A 133 -4.29 -14.23 1.44
CA ILE A 133 -4.37 -14.69 0.07
C ILE A 133 -4.81 -16.16 0.13
N PRO A 134 -6.01 -16.50 -0.39
CA PRO A 134 -6.46 -17.89 -0.41
C PRO A 134 -5.48 -18.76 -1.21
N PRO A 135 -5.16 -19.98 -0.75
CA PRO A 135 -4.36 -20.89 -1.55
C PRO A 135 -5.08 -21.23 -2.86
N PRO A 136 -4.35 -21.46 -3.96
CA PRO A 136 -4.96 -21.87 -5.21
C PRO A 136 -5.72 -23.18 -5.02
N VAL A 137 -6.92 -23.26 -5.59
CA VAL A 137 -7.72 -24.50 -5.59
C VAL A 137 -7.34 -25.33 -6.80
N GLU A 138 -6.98 -26.59 -6.58
CA GLU A 138 -6.69 -27.54 -7.65
C GLU A 138 -7.96 -27.91 -8.43
N GLY A 139 -7.84 -28.00 -9.76
CA GLY A 139 -8.93 -28.40 -10.66
C GLY A 139 -8.83 -27.75 -12.04
N GLU A 140 -9.53 -28.29 -13.04
CA GLU A 140 -9.50 -27.80 -14.43
C GLU A 140 -10.07 -26.37 -14.57
N ASN A 141 -10.99 -25.97 -13.69
CA ASN A 141 -11.54 -24.61 -13.63
C ASN A 141 -12.13 -24.30 -12.23
N PRO A 142 -11.30 -23.98 -11.22
CA PRO A 142 -11.81 -23.66 -9.90
C PRO A 142 -12.65 -22.36 -9.94
N PRO A 143 -13.72 -22.26 -9.11
CA PRO A 143 -14.47 -21.03 -8.97
C PRO A 143 -13.58 -19.93 -8.36
N ILE A 144 -13.92 -18.68 -8.64
CA ILE A 144 -13.20 -17.54 -8.09
C ILE A 144 -13.28 -17.53 -6.56
N LEU A 145 -12.11 -17.44 -5.90
CA LEU A 145 -12.05 -17.39 -4.45
C LEU A 145 -12.49 -16.02 -3.95
N ARG A 146 -13.21 -16.00 -2.84
CA ARG A 146 -13.77 -14.77 -2.27
C ARG A 146 -13.38 -14.69 -0.81
N GLU A 147 -12.64 -13.65 -0.47
CA GLU A 147 -12.32 -13.32 0.91
C GLU A 147 -13.10 -12.08 1.33
N ASP A 148 -13.95 -12.21 2.35
CA ASP A 148 -14.79 -11.13 2.86
C ASP A 148 -14.42 -10.69 4.29
N LYS A 149 -13.47 -11.39 4.91
CA LYS A 149 -13.01 -11.14 6.29
C LYS A 149 -11.51 -10.95 6.33
N PRO A 150 -11.02 -9.70 6.37
CA PRO A 150 -9.61 -9.46 6.58
C PRO A 150 -9.13 -10.01 7.93
N LEU A 151 -7.82 -10.23 8.08
CA LEU A 151 -7.16 -10.55 9.34
C LEU A 151 -6.96 -9.31 10.23
N PHE A 152 -7.05 -8.12 9.64
CA PHE A 152 -6.96 -6.84 10.32
C PHE A 152 -7.72 -5.78 9.52
N SER A 153 -8.43 -4.89 10.20
CA SER A 153 -9.11 -3.73 9.62
C SER A 153 -9.08 -2.60 10.62
N SER A 154 -8.57 -1.43 10.28
CA SER A 154 -8.71 -0.27 11.15
C SER A 154 -8.84 1.05 10.41
N SER A 155 -9.76 1.91 10.87
CA SER A 155 -9.89 3.31 10.47
C SER A 155 -9.07 4.26 11.35
N CYS A 156 -8.51 3.76 12.45
CA CYS A 156 -7.79 4.57 13.45
C CYS A 156 -6.33 4.88 13.06
N VAL A 157 -5.84 4.41 11.91
CA VAL A 157 -4.46 4.68 11.45
C VAL A 157 -4.33 6.08 10.84
N HIS A 158 -5.36 6.54 10.11
CA HIS A 158 -5.37 7.84 9.42
C HIS A 158 -6.70 8.58 9.62
N ARG A 159 -6.65 9.91 9.70
CA ARG A 159 -7.86 10.77 9.78
C ARG A 159 -8.56 10.93 8.42
N SER A 160 -7.81 10.74 7.34
CA SER A 160 -8.22 10.98 5.96
C SER A 160 -8.12 9.70 5.12
N ARG A 161 -8.48 9.79 3.85
CA ARG A 161 -8.36 8.69 2.89
C ARG A 161 -6.91 8.25 2.75
N VAL A 162 -6.68 6.94 2.72
CA VAL A 162 -5.34 6.35 2.65
C VAL A 162 -5.02 6.04 1.19
N LEU A 163 -4.00 6.69 0.66
CA LEU A 163 -3.66 6.70 -0.75
C LEU A 163 -2.71 5.56 -1.13
N SER A 164 -1.73 5.24 -0.28
CA SER A 164 -0.92 4.04 -0.45
C SER A 164 -0.59 3.34 0.86
N ILE A 165 -0.25 2.07 0.71
CA ILE A 165 0.17 1.16 1.77
C ILE A 165 1.35 0.35 1.23
N ASN A 166 2.38 0.17 2.03
CA ASN A 166 3.58 -0.58 1.68
C ASN A 166 4.07 -1.36 2.90
N TRP A 167 4.50 -2.60 2.69
CA TRP A 167 5.23 -3.34 3.70
C TRP A 167 6.65 -2.81 3.79
N SER A 168 7.12 -2.55 5.01
CA SER A 168 8.53 -2.31 5.25
C SER A 168 9.26 -3.65 5.27
N ALA A 169 10.46 -3.71 4.71
CA ALA A 169 11.36 -4.82 5.01
C ALA A 169 11.93 -4.67 6.43
N PRO A 170 12.44 -5.76 7.04
CA PRO A 170 13.19 -5.66 8.28
C PRO A 170 14.39 -4.73 8.11
N SER A 171 14.45 -3.68 8.91
CA SER A 171 15.59 -2.75 8.96
C SER A 171 16.81 -3.41 9.62
N ALA A 172 18.00 -2.88 9.31
CA ALA A 172 19.28 -3.33 9.87
C ALA A 172 19.49 -2.90 11.34
N LEU A 173 18.52 -2.20 11.93
CA LEU A 173 18.56 -1.68 13.31
C LEU A 173 18.62 -2.77 14.41
N LEU A 174 18.58 -4.06 14.05
CA LEU A 174 18.76 -5.17 14.98
C LEU A 174 20.21 -5.67 15.12
N CYS A 175 21.19 -5.06 14.43
CA CYS A 175 22.60 -5.49 14.49
C CYS A 175 23.37 -5.07 15.76
N ILE A 176 22.82 -4.19 16.61
CA ILE A 176 23.58 -3.61 17.74
C ILE A 176 23.42 -4.41 19.05
N VAL A 177 22.46 -5.35 19.12
CA VAL A 177 22.05 -5.94 20.42
C VAL A 177 22.56 -7.36 20.67
N THR A 178 23.09 -8.09 19.68
CA THR A 178 23.58 -9.45 19.93
C THR A 178 24.85 -9.76 19.16
N ASP A 179 25.99 -9.86 19.85
CA ASP A 179 27.27 -10.41 19.35
C ASP A 179 27.19 -11.92 19.00
N ASN A 180 26.00 -12.45 18.71
CA ASN A 180 25.74 -13.88 18.60
C ASN A 180 25.04 -14.23 17.27
N LYS A 181 25.86 -14.74 16.34
CA LYS A 181 25.55 -15.05 14.93
C LYS A 181 24.33 -15.96 14.72
N LEU A 182 24.08 -16.91 15.62
CA LEU A 182 22.95 -17.85 15.54
C LEU A 182 21.63 -17.25 16.00
N LEU A 183 21.65 -16.31 16.95
CA LEU A 183 20.46 -15.58 17.38
C LEU A 183 20.07 -14.53 16.34
N PHE A 184 21.03 -13.91 15.65
CA PHE A 184 20.77 -12.92 14.60
C PHE A 184 20.08 -13.52 13.36
N ASP A 185 20.53 -14.66 12.82
CA ASP A 185 19.81 -15.30 11.70
C ASP A 185 18.40 -15.74 12.12
N TYR A 186 18.24 -16.08 13.41
CA TYR A 186 16.94 -16.38 14.00
C TYR A 186 16.07 -15.14 14.17
N PHE A 187 16.61 -13.95 14.51
CA PHE A 187 15.91 -12.70 14.84
C PHE A 187 15.77 -11.69 13.69
N ALA A 188 16.73 -11.60 12.77
CA ALA A 188 16.71 -10.74 11.58
C ALA A 188 15.81 -11.31 10.46
N CYS A 189 15.43 -12.58 10.58
CA CYS A 189 14.31 -13.17 9.84
C CYS A 189 12.95 -12.95 10.55
N ARG A 190 12.92 -12.26 11.71
CA ARG A 190 11.90 -12.40 12.76
C ARG A 190 11.26 -11.10 13.28
N ILE A 191 11.75 -9.90 12.96
CA ILE A 191 11.26 -8.63 13.58
C ILE A 191 11.14 -7.49 12.55
N GLY A 192 10.47 -7.70 11.41
CA GLY A 192 10.27 -6.58 10.49
C GLY A 192 9.33 -6.83 9.32
N TYR A 193 8.41 -7.77 9.49
CA TYR A 193 7.42 -8.17 8.48
C TYR A 193 6.00 -7.74 8.88
N ASP A 194 5.87 -7.11 10.04
CA ASP A 194 4.64 -6.61 10.61
C ASP A 194 4.56 -5.07 10.57
N THR A 195 5.59 -4.41 10.02
CA THR A 195 5.65 -2.95 9.92
C THR A 195 5.19 -2.49 8.55
N LEU A 196 4.26 -1.55 8.54
CA LEU A 196 3.69 -0.95 7.35
C LEU A 196 3.96 0.56 7.34
N LEU A 197 4.19 1.07 6.13
CA LEU A 197 4.17 2.49 5.85
C LEU A 197 2.90 2.79 5.06
N THR A 198 2.19 3.82 5.49
CA THR A 198 0.95 4.27 4.85
C THR A 198 0.95 5.77 4.75
N HIS A 199 0.32 6.31 3.71
CA HIS A 199 0.16 7.75 3.59
C HIS A 199 -1.27 8.14 3.25
N SER A 200 -1.69 9.28 3.78
CA SER A 200 -3.03 9.84 3.59
C SER A 200 -3.01 11.14 2.79
N ALA A 201 -4.17 11.44 2.20
CA ALA A 201 -4.41 12.70 1.54
C ALA A 201 -4.65 13.83 2.57
N PRO A 202 -4.40 15.10 2.22
CA PRO A 202 -4.84 16.24 3.03
C PRO A 202 -6.36 16.23 3.22
N ILE A 203 -6.82 16.86 4.30
CA ILE A 203 -8.23 16.92 4.68
C ILE A 203 -8.66 18.33 5.05
N LEU A 204 -9.87 18.70 4.61
CA LEU A 204 -10.60 19.90 5.05
C LEU A 204 -11.50 19.51 6.23
N LEU A 205 -11.16 19.99 7.42
CA LEU A 205 -11.94 19.80 8.64
C LEU A 205 -12.81 21.02 8.91
N ARG A 206 -14.06 20.77 9.32
CA ARG A 206 -14.95 21.82 9.78
C ARG A 206 -14.76 21.99 11.29
N ARG A 207 -14.19 23.11 11.73
CA ARG A 207 -14.06 23.45 13.17
C ARG A 207 -15.22 24.28 13.70
N GLY A 208 -15.96 24.94 12.82
CA GLY A 208 -17.13 25.73 13.20
C GLY A 208 -18.18 25.86 12.09
N PRO A 209 -19.27 26.62 12.33
CA PRO A 209 -20.33 26.80 11.34
C PRO A 209 -19.84 27.37 10.01
N LYS A 210 -18.79 28.21 10.04
CA LYS A 210 -18.17 28.85 8.86
C LYS A 210 -16.65 28.71 8.81
N GLU A 211 -16.06 27.97 9.76
CA GLU A 211 -14.61 27.83 9.89
C GLU A 211 -14.17 26.46 9.39
N TRP A 212 -13.32 26.50 8.37
CA TRP A 212 -12.65 25.34 7.80
C TRP A 212 -11.17 25.44 8.11
N GLN A 213 -10.61 24.34 8.58
CA GLN A 213 -9.17 24.19 8.75
C GLN A 213 -8.69 23.07 7.83
N GLU A 214 -7.58 23.33 7.16
CA GLU A 214 -6.89 22.33 6.38
C GLU A 214 -5.83 21.65 7.24
N GLU A 215 -5.82 20.32 7.20
CA GLU A 215 -4.73 19.51 7.74
C GLU A 215 -4.01 18.83 6.57
N ALA A 216 -2.68 18.88 6.61
CA ALA A 216 -1.83 18.19 5.65
C ALA A 216 -2.08 16.67 5.71
N GLY A 217 -1.81 15.98 4.59
CA GLY A 217 -1.76 14.52 4.60
C GLY A 217 -0.66 14.02 5.52
N GLU A 218 -0.77 12.80 6.03
CA GLU A 218 0.23 12.25 6.96
C GLU A 218 0.84 10.97 6.40
N MET A 219 2.13 10.80 6.65
CA MET A 219 2.85 9.55 6.48
C MET A 219 2.99 8.89 7.85
N VAL A 220 2.50 7.66 7.97
CA VAL A 220 2.47 6.92 9.23
C VAL A 220 3.19 5.59 9.05
N VAL A 221 4.17 5.36 9.93
CA VAL A 221 4.83 4.06 10.11
C VAL A 221 4.22 3.39 11.32
N TRP A 222 3.68 2.19 11.15
CA TRP A 222 2.98 1.47 12.20
C TRP A 222 3.24 -0.03 12.13
N GLN A 223 3.10 -0.69 13.27
CA GLN A 223 3.32 -2.12 13.45
C GLN A 223 1.98 -2.82 13.68
N TRP A 224 1.74 -3.93 13.00
CA TRP A 224 0.62 -4.84 13.22
C TRP A 224 0.95 -5.84 14.33
N LEU A 225 0.32 -5.65 15.50
CA LEU A 225 0.60 -6.47 16.69
C LEU A 225 -0.03 -7.87 16.62
N GLY A 226 -0.96 -8.08 15.68
CA GLY A 226 -1.68 -9.34 15.52
C GLY A 226 -0.96 -10.37 14.67
N ALA A 227 0.20 -10.04 14.09
CA ALA A 227 0.95 -10.88 13.17
C ALA A 227 1.29 -12.24 13.80
N ASP A 228 1.90 -12.25 14.99
CA ASP A 228 2.32 -13.46 15.70
C ASP A 228 1.15 -14.41 16.04
N ARG A 229 -0.06 -13.88 16.20
CA ARG A 229 -1.25 -14.70 16.47
C ARG A 229 -1.64 -15.53 15.25
N PHE A 230 -1.52 -14.97 14.04
CA PHE A 230 -1.88 -15.63 12.80
C PHE A 230 -0.72 -16.42 12.20
N PHE A 231 0.50 -15.94 12.43
CA PHE A 231 1.74 -16.51 11.90
C PHE A 231 2.73 -16.77 13.05
N PRO A 232 2.40 -17.67 13.99
CA PRO A 232 3.27 -17.93 15.12
C PRO A 232 4.59 -18.54 14.66
N LEU A 233 5.65 -18.12 15.33
CA LEU A 233 7.00 -18.58 15.05
C LEU A 233 7.09 -20.10 15.21
N HIS A 234 7.77 -20.76 14.27
CA HIS A 234 8.02 -22.22 14.22
C HIS A 234 6.82 -23.10 13.90
N HIS A 235 5.69 -22.50 13.58
CA HIS A 235 4.55 -23.24 13.06
C HIS A 235 4.42 -23.00 11.56
N PRO A 236 4.08 -24.04 10.77
CA PRO A 236 3.71 -23.83 9.38
C PRO A 236 2.49 -22.90 9.31
N VAL A 237 2.36 -22.19 8.19
CA VAL A 237 1.19 -21.36 7.93
C VAL A 237 -0.05 -22.25 8.01
N GLN A 238 -1.02 -21.83 8.82
CA GLN A 238 -2.23 -22.62 9.06
C GLN A 238 -3.16 -22.58 7.85
N ASP A 239 -3.83 -23.70 7.58
CA ASP A 239 -4.80 -23.80 6.49
C ASP A 239 -6.04 -22.93 6.72
N VAL A 240 -6.34 -22.60 7.97
CA VAL A 240 -7.49 -21.76 8.36
C VAL A 240 -6.99 -20.59 9.18
N LEU A 241 -6.89 -19.41 8.55
CA LEU A 241 -6.67 -18.15 9.23
C LEU A 241 -8.00 -17.41 9.31
N ARG A 242 -8.61 -17.36 10.50
CA ARG A 242 -9.85 -16.60 10.75
C ARG A 242 -9.65 -15.66 11.92
N GLY A 243 -9.78 -14.37 11.65
CA GLY A 243 -9.90 -13.35 12.70
C GLY A 243 -11.27 -13.41 13.38
N CYS A 244 -11.36 -12.83 14.56
CA CYS A 244 -12.65 -12.55 15.20
C CYS A 244 -13.21 -11.21 14.72
N THR A 245 -14.46 -10.90 15.07
CA THR A 245 -15.14 -9.66 14.64
C THR A 245 -14.36 -8.38 14.95
N SER A 246 -13.65 -8.33 16.09
CA SER A 246 -12.82 -7.19 16.44
C SER A 246 -11.60 -7.03 15.52
N ASP A 247 -11.15 -8.09 14.87
CA ASP A 247 -10.03 -8.01 13.93
C ASP A 247 -10.45 -7.38 12.60
N TYR A 248 -11.62 -7.76 12.08
CA TYR A 248 -12.02 -7.39 10.72
C TYR A 248 -13.00 -6.21 10.62
N GLN A 249 -13.53 -5.71 11.74
CA GLN A 249 -14.36 -4.50 11.75
C GLN A 249 -13.59 -3.26 12.15
N GLU A 250 -12.94 -3.27 13.32
CA GLU A 250 -12.14 -2.15 13.82
C GLU A 250 -11.14 -2.65 14.88
N SER A 251 -9.96 -3.03 14.43
CA SER A 251 -8.92 -3.66 15.23
C SER A 251 -8.08 -2.62 15.95
N SER A 252 -7.86 -2.85 17.24
CA SER A 252 -6.88 -2.12 18.06
C SER A 252 -5.49 -2.78 18.04
N SER A 253 -5.29 -3.83 17.23
CA SER A 253 -4.06 -4.64 17.21
C SER A 253 -2.95 -3.97 16.37
N PHE A 254 -2.65 -2.71 16.65
CA PHE A 254 -1.58 -1.98 15.97
C PHE A 254 -0.93 -0.95 16.89
N LYS A 255 0.29 -0.53 16.54
CA LYS A 255 1.03 0.52 17.22
C LYS A 255 1.60 1.50 16.19
N ILE A 256 1.31 2.79 16.34
CA ILE A 256 1.95 3.84 15.54
C ILE A 256 3.36 4.05 16.08
N LEU A 257 4.36 3.87 15.22
CA LEU A 257 5.78 4.04 15.53
C LEU A 257 6.25 5.47 15.24
N SER A 258 5.85 6.02 14.10
CA SER A 258 6.14 7.40 13.70
C SER A 258 4.99 7.97 12.87
N SER A 259 4.75 9.27 12.99
CA SER A 259 3.81 10.03 12.15
C SER A 259 4.45 11.34 11.73
N VAL A 260 4.45 11.61 10.44
CA VAL A 260 5.05 12.80 9.83
C VAL A 260 4.05 13.46 8.91
N PRO A 261 3.72 14.76 9.10
CA PRO A 261 2.88 15.50 8.17
C PRO A 261 3.62 15.67 6.84
N LEU A 262 2.94 15.53 5.70
CA LEU A 262 3.52 15.66 4.37
C LEU A 262 3.42 17.11 3.87
N PRO A 263 4.38 17.61 3.08
CA PRO A 263 4.43 19.01 2.65
C PRO A 263 3.49 19.33 1.47
N TYR A 264 2.39 18.58 1.31
CA TYR A 264 1.47 18.86 0.21
C TYR A 264 0.77 20.20 0.47
N PRO A 265 0.71 21.08 -0.54
CA PRO A 265 0.11 22.39 -0.38
C PRO A 265 -1.36 22.28 0.02
N PRO A 266 -1.89 23.32 0.69
CA PRO A 266 -3.30 23.43 1.02
C PRO A 266 -4.20 23.15 -0.20
N ILE A 267 -5.31 22.42 0.01
CA ILE A 267 -6.38 22.12 -0.96
C ILE A 267 -6.90 23.40 -1.62
N SER A 268 -6.82 24.54 -0.92
CA SER A 268 -7.19 25.87 -1.41
C SER A 268 -6.26 26.47 -2.47
N GLN A 269 -5.02 25.98 -2.65
CA GLN A 269 -4.03 26.63 -3.51
C GLN A 269 -3.70 25.87 -4.80
N ARG A 270 -4.18 24.64 -5.01
CA ARG A 270 -4.11 23.88 -6.27
C ARG A 270 -4.89 22.58 -6.10
N ILE A 271 -5.25 21.96 -7.23
CA ILE A 271 -5.76 20.59 -7.26
C ILE A 271 -4.80 19.75 -6.42
N PRO A 272 -5.22 19.12 -5.30
CA PRO A 272 -4.32 18.25 -4.56
C PRO A 272 -3.84 17.22 -5.56
N PRO A 273 -2.54 16.87 -5.59
CA PRO A 273 -2.09 15.85 -6.51
C PRO A 273 -2.79 14.56 -6.11
N SER A 274 -3.88 14.26 -6.80
CA SER A 274 -4.79 13.15 -6.51
C SER A 274 -4.14 11.79 -6.79
N SER A 275 -2.83 11.81 -7.05
CA SER A 275 -2.02 10.77 -7.65
C SER A 275 -0.60 10.72 -7.11
N VAL A 276 -0.19 11.53 -6.13
CA VAL A 276 1.17 11.36 -5.58
C VAL A 276 1.30 10.01 -4.92
N GLN A 277 2.14 9.17 -5.52
CA GLN A 277 2.46 7.85 -4.99
C GLN A 277 3.80 7.91 -4.27
N ILE A 278 3.74 7.78 -2.94
CA ILE A 278 4.93 7.50 -2.13
C ILE A 278 5.34 6.06 -2.37
N ALA A 279 6.56 5.88 -2.87
CA ALA A 279 7.18 4.58 -3.03
C ALA A 279 8.08 4.27 -1.84
N VAL A 280 8.03 3.02 -1.38
CA VAL A 280 8.95 2.49 -0.37
C VAL A 280 9.86 1.50 -1.05
N CYS A 281 11.15 1.69 -0.88
CA CYS A 281 12.16 0.90 -1.52
C CYS A 281 13.01 0.23 -0.45
N SER A 282 12.86 -1.08 -0.35
CA SER A 282 13.64 -1.94 0.51
C SER A 282 14.54 -2.86 -0.33
N SER A 283 15.72 -3.17 0.19
CA SER A 283 16.63 -4.12 -0.46
C SER A 283 16.16 -5.54 -0.20
N PRO A 284 15.91 -6.36 -1.22
CA PRO A 284 15.61 -7.76 -1.04
C PRO A 284 16.88 -8.62 -0.83
N SER A 285 18.00 -8.07 -0.33
CA SER A 285 19.27 -8.82 -0.33
C SER A 285 19.22 -10.07 0.58
N THR A 286 18.92 -11.18 -0.06
CA THR A 286 19.06 -12.57 0.36
C THR A 286 20.25 -13.21 -0.34
N ASP A 287 21.38 -12.51 -0.44
CA ASP A 287 22.64 -13.20 -0.79
C ASP A 287 23.30 -13.71 0.50
N PRO A 288 23.25 -15.03 0.77
CA PRO A 288 23.86 -15.63 1.96
C PRO A 288 25.39 -15.53 1.96
N THR A 289 26.02 -15.16 0.83
CA THR A 289 27.48 -15.10 0.68
C THR A 289 28.06 -13.71 0.83
N THR A 290 27.35 -12.64 0.43
CA THR A 290 27.91 -11.28 0.38
C THR A 290 27.51 -10.35 1.53
N ARG A 291 26.56 -10.73 2.40
CA ARG A 291 26.32 -10.18 3.76
C ARG A 291 26.29 -8.65 4.00
N SER A 292 26.43 -7.77 3.01
CA SER A 292 26.88 -6.38 3.29
C SER A 292 25.91 -5.25 2.94
N ASN A 293 24.70 -5.50 2.44
CA ASN A 293 23.85 -4.41 1.93
C ASN A 293 22.36 -4.51 2.33
N ARG A 294 22.07 -4.92 3.57
CA ARG A 294 20.79 -4.56 4.21
C ARG A 294 20.92 -3.12 4.71
N HIS A 295 20.21 -2.20 4.05
CA HIS A 295 20.09 -0.82 4.52
C HIS A 295 18.65 -0.59 4.94
N ASP A 296 18.46 0.46 5.72
CA ASP A 296 17.13 0.92 6.11
C ASP A 296 16.25 1.24 4.89
N PRO A 297 14.92 1.07 5.01
CA PRO A 297 14.02 1.32 3.90
C PRO A 297 14.04 2.80 3.53
N LEU A 298 14.19 3.08 2.24
CA LEU A 298 14.14 4.42 1.69
C LEU A 298 12.71 4.73 1.22
N ILE A 299 12.26 5.94 1.50
CA ILE A 299 10.95 6.45 1.15
C ILE A 299 11.15 7.55 0.12
N LEU A 300 10.53 7.39 -1.05
CA LEU A 300 10.51 8.41 -2.10
C LEU A 300 9.21 9.18 -1.98
N VAL A 301 9.31 10.48 -1.71
CA VAL A 301 8.17 11.40 -1.65
C VAL A 301 8.28 12.34 -2.85
N PRO A 302 7.47 12.12 -3.90
CA PRO A 302 7.34 13.07 -4.99
C PRO A 302 6.75 14.38 -4.49
N LEU A 303 7.48 15.47 -4.70
CA LEU A 303 7.02 16.84 -4.51
C LEU A 303 7.06 17.55 -5.86
N LEU A 304 6.57 18.80 -5.92
CA LEU A 304 6.42 19.56 -7.16
C LEU A 304 7.62 19.39 -8.12
N ASP A 305 8.80 19.87 -7.77
CA ASP A 305 9.99 19.81 -8.62
C ASP A 305 11.16 19.02 -7.99
N ILE A 306 10.85 18.18 -7.00
CA ILE A 306 11.86 17.43 -6.26
C ILE A 306 11.33 16.07 -5.83
N VAL A 307 12.15 15.04 -5.93
CA VAL A 307 11.89 13.76 -5.27
C VAL A 307 12.67 13.75 -3.96
N ARG A 308 11.96 13.80 -2.84
CA ARG A 308 12.59 13.70 -1.51
C ARG A 308 12.84 12.23 -1.18
N VAL A 309 14.06 11.91 -0.78
CA VAL A 309 14.48 10.57 -0.37
C VAL A 309 14.73 10.60 1.14
N ILE A 310 13.92 9.85 1.87
CA ILE A 310 13.93 9.81 3.34
C ILE A 310 14.33 8.41 3.78
N ASN A 311 15.30 8.31 4.69
CA ASN A 311 15.53 7.04 5.38
C ASN A 311 14.46 6.89 6.46
N ALA A 312 13.70 5.78 6.42
CA ALA A 312 12.68 5.48 7.42
C ALA A 312 13.25 5.40 8.86
N GLY A 313 14.53 5.07 9.02
CA GLY A 313 15.24 5.06 10.30
C GLY A 313 15.47 6.45 10.90
N ASP A 314 15.44 7.50 10.08
CA ASP A 314 15.60 8.89 10.53
C ASP A 314 14.28 9.51 11.02
N LEU A 315 13.16 8.78 10.90
CA LEU A 315 11.87 9.26 11.33
C LEU A 315 11.79 9.30 12.86
N ALA A 316 11.40 10.45 13.41
CA ALA A 316 11.27 10.61 14.85
C ALA A 316 10.22 9.62 15.41
N PRO A 317 10.54 8.89 16.49
CA PRO A 317 9.58 8.01 17.13
C PRO A 317 8.46 8.81 17.79
N ARG A 318 7.25 8.24 17.83
CA ARG A 318 6.13 8.83 18.57
C ARG A 318 6.50 8.94 20.05
N ALA A 319 6.30 10.12 20.62
CA ALA A 319 6.53 10.34 22.05
C ALA A 319 5.68 9.38 22.88
N SER A 320 6.32 8.68 23.81
CA SER A 320 5.63 7.87 24.81
C SER A 320 4.78 8.78 25.70
N PRO A 321 3.56 8.37 26.07
CA PRO A 321 2.84 9.08 27.12
C PRO A 321 3.65 9.07 28.42
N PRO A 322 3.49 10.10 29.28
CA PRO A 322 4.10 10.11 30.60
C PRO A 322 3.65 8.89 31.43
N PHE A 323 4.50 8.42 32.34
CA PHE A 323 4.21 7.33 33.28
C PHE A 323 4.68 7.71 34.69
N PRO A 324 3.98 7.33 35.78
CA PRO A 324 2.71 6.59 35.84
C PRO A 324 1.54 7.37 35.23
N LEU A 325 0.56 6.61 34.73
CA LEU A 325 -0.65 7.18 34.17
C LEU A 325 -1.57 7.63 35.30
N ASP A 326 -1.90 8.92 35.37
CA ASP A 326 -2.95 9.36 36.28
C ASP A 326 -4.30 8.75 35.81
N VAL A 327 -5.16 8.30 36.74
CA VAL A 327 -6.41 7.58 36.42
C VAL A 327 -7.33 8.33 35.41
N PRO A 328 -7.43 9.68 35.42
CA PRO A 328 -8.10 10.44 34.37
C PRO A 328 -7.44 10.32 32.98
N GLU A 329 -6.12 10.20 32.93
CA GLU A 329 -5.35 10.05 31.68
C GLU A 329 -5.55 8.70 31.01
N VAL A 330 -5.96 7.64 31.73
CA VAL A 330 -6.26 6.32 31.11
C VAL A 330 -7.54 6.40 30.26
N VAL A 331 -8.55 7.11 30.77
CA VAL A 331 -9.80 7.41 30.03
C VAL A 331 -9.50 8.33 28.86
N GLU A 332 -8.63 9.32 29.06
CA GLU A 332 -8.15 10.20 27.99
C GLU A 332 -7.31 9.44 26.97
N MET A 333 -6.48 8.48 27.36
CA MET A 333 -5.72 7.64 26.43
C MET A 333 -6.60 6.70 25.61
N THR A 334 -7.69 6.20 26.19
CA THR A 334 -8.68 5.45 25.41
C THR A 334 -9.34 6.35 24.35
N LYS A 335 -9.49 7.66 24.64
CA LYS A 335 -9.86 8.67 23.64
C LYS A 335 -8.72 8.99 22.65
N ARG A 336 -7.44 8.96 23.08
CA ARG A 336 -6.23 9.16 22.24
C ARG A 336 -5.81 7.95 21.39
N ILE A 337 -6.39 6.76 21.63
CA ILE A 337 -6.35 5.62 20.69
C ILE A 337 -7.09 6.00 19.41
N ARG A 338 -8.14 6.84 19.54
CA ARG A 338 -8.70 7.57 18.39
C ARG A 338 -7.83 8.80 18.18
N LEU A 339 -7.63 9.15 16.92
CA LEU A 339 -6.75 10.24 16.51
C LEU A 339 -7.13 11.61 17.09
N ASP A 340 -8.19 11.77 17.90
CA ASP A 340 -8.82 13.06 18.16
C ASP A 340 -8.15 13.94 19.23
N GLU A 341 -7.40 13.46 20.22
CA GLU A 341 -7.00 14.35 21.35
C GLU A 341 -5.60 14.10 21.95
N GLY A 342 -4.66 13.53 21.19
CA GLY A 342 -3.39 13.01 21.76
C GLY A 342 -2.08 13.65 21.33
N SER A 343 -2.06 14.54 20.35
CA SER A 343 -0.88 15.37 20.08
C SER A 343 -1.15 16.73 20.66
N GLY A 344 -0.29 17.21 21.57
CA GLY A 344 -0.34 18.59 22.04
C GLY A 344 -0.46 19.58 20.89
N GLU A 345 -1.01 20.74 21.20
CA GLU A 345 -1.32 21.87 20.30
C GLU A 345 -0.09 22.50 19.61
N GLY A 346 0.96 21.73 19.31
CA GLY A 346 2.02 22.13 18.38
C GLY A 346 1.55 21.91 16.95
N GLU A 347 1.70 22.94 16.11
CA GLU A 347 1.46 22.82 14.67
C GLU A 347 2.26 21.64 14.12
N ARG A 348 1.57 20.66 13.53
CA ARG A 348 2.20 19.52 12.84
C ARG A 348 2.76 20.02 11.50
N ILE A 349 3.93 20.63 11.54
CA ILE A 349 4.61 21.22 10.38
C ILE A 349 5.58 20.20 9.78
N TRP A 350 5.65 20.17 8.45
CA TRP A 350 6.66 19.41 7.71
C TRP A 350 8.09 19.82 8.10
N GLN A 351 8.96 18.84 8.25
CA GLN A 351 10.38 19.07 8.49
C GLN A 351 11.13 19.24 7.16
N GLU A 352 11.42 20.48 6.75
CA GLU A 352 12.09 20.76 5.46
C GLU A 352 13.44 20.03 5.29
N GLY A 353 14.15 19.78 6.40
CA GLY A 353 15.43 19.06 6.42
C GLY A 353 15.32 17.53 6.48
N LEU A 354 14.11 16.94 6.43
CA LEU A 354 13.94 15.50 6.52
C LEU A 354 14.37 14.80 5.21
N GLY A 355 15.43 14.01 5.29
CA GLY A 355 16.02 13.34 4.13
C GLY A 355 16.76 14.30 3.19
N TRP A 356 17.05 13.82 1.98
CA TRP A 356 17.69 14.62 0.93
C TRP A 356 16.79 14.71 -0.30
N GLY A 357 17.10 15.58 -1.25
CA GLY A 357 16.23 15.78 -2.42
C GLY A 357 16.98 15.65 -3.73
N ILE A 358 16.27 15.10 -4.72
CA ILE A 358 16.71 15.01 -6.11
C ILE A 358 15.87 15.98 -6.91
N GLU A 359 16.46 17.09 -7.35
CA GLU A 359 15.75 18.10 -8.13
C GLU A 359 15.46 17.61 -9.55
N THR A 360 14.24 17.87 -10.03
CA THR A 360 13.94 17.79 -11.45
C THR A 360 14.54 19.02 -12.12
N GLY A 361 15.62 18.82 -12.88
CA GLY A 361 16.19 19.91 -13.70
C GLY A 361 15.13 20.48 -14.65
N THR A 362 15.36 21.69 -15.17
CA THR A 362 14.47 22.27 -16.18
C THR A 362 14.46 21.40 -17.44
N SER A 363 13.27 20.97 -17.87
CA SER A 363 13.12 20.18 -19.09
C SER A 363 13.43 21.09 -20.28
N LYS A 364 14.58 20.89 -20.93
CA LYS A 364 14.81 21.43 -22.29
C LYS A 364 14.06 20.58 -23.31
N GLY A 365 12.73 20.58 -23.24
CA GLY A 365 11.85 19.95 -24.22
C GLY A 365 11.21 21.02 -25.10
N LYS A 366 11.60 21.13 -26.37
CA LYS A 366 10.86 21.95 -27.34
C LYS A 366 9.46 21.36 -27.52
N SER A 367 8.45 21.93 -26.85
CA SER A 367 7.07 21.82 -27.31
C SER A 367 6.99 22.41 -28.73
N ARG A 368 6.33 21.71 -29.65
CA ARG A 368 6.12 22.18 -31.03
C ARG A 368 5.01 23.25 -31.11
N PHE A 369 4.39 23.60 -29.99
CA PHE A 369 3.39 24.65 -29.89
C PHE A 369 3.62 25.45 -28.61
N ASP A 370 3.71 26.76 -28.81
CA ASP A 370 3.74 27.84 -27.84
C ASP A 370 5.06 28.10 -27.10
N ALA A 371 5.64 29.25 -27.46
CA ALA A 371 6.56 30.01 -26.63
C ALA A 371 5.73 30.78 -25.60
N ASP A 372 5.93 30.49 -24.32
CA ASP A 372 6.08 31.44 -23.21
C ASP A 372 5.88 30.70 -21.87
N GLU A 373 6.81 30.93 -20.94
CA GLU A 373 7.04 30.30 -19.62
C GLU A 373 7.48 28.82 -19.61
N GLU A 374 8.73 28.59 -19.18
CA GLU A 374 9.25 27.27 -18.77
C GLU A 374 8.51 26.80 -17.51
N ALA A 375 7.29 26.28 -17.67
CA ALA A 375 6.55 25.69 -16.57
C ALA A 375 7.26 24.41 -16.10
N LYS A 376 7.83 24.44 -14.89
CA LYS A 376 8.33 23.24 -14.21
C LYS A 376 7.18 22.25 -14.02
N GLU A 377 7.34 21.05 -14.57
CA GLU A 377 6.36 19.98 -14.49
C GLU A 377 6.37 19.33 -13.10
N SER A 378 5.17 19.08 -12.54
CA SER A 378 5.05 18.45 -11.22
C SER A 378 5.36 16.96 -11.30
N VAL A 379 6.19 16.45 -10.40
CA VAL A 379 6.39 15.01 -10.22
C VAL A 379 5.14 14.37 -9.62
N GLN A 380 4.67 13.27 -10.21
CA GLN A 380 3.48 12.54 -9.78
C GLN A 380 3.82 11.21 -9.11
N ALA A 381 4.84 10.50 -9.60
CA ALA A 381 5.29 9.26 -9.00
C ALA A 381 6.79 9.11 -9.18
N ALA A 382 7.41 8.41 -8.23
CA ALA A 382 8.80 8.03 -8.31
C ALA A 382 8.96 6.57 -7.88
N CYS A 383 9.90 5.87 -8.49
CA CYS A 383 10.32 4.54 -8.08
C CYS A 383 11.85 4.45 -8.11
N MET A 384 12.40 3.50 -7.37
CA MET A 384 13.83 3.21 -7.39
C MET A 384 14.03 1.75 -7.79
N SER A 385 15.10 1.50 -8.53
CA SER A 385 15.52 0.16 -8.90
C SER A 385 15.89 -0.67 -7.67
N VAL A 386 15.76 -1.99 -7.81
CA VAL A 386 16.09 -2.94 -6.74
C VAL A 386 17.55 -2.83 -6.28
N ASP A 387 18.46 -2.52 -7.20
CA ASP A 387 19.88 -2.30 -6.91
C ASP A 387 20.18 -0.91 -6.35
N ARG A 388 19.17 -0.04 -6.23
CA ARG A 388 19.24 1.33 -5.68
C ARG A 388 20.16 2.27 -6.43
N LYS A 389 20.50 1.91 -7.68
CA LYS A 389 21.35 2.74 -8.54
C LYS A 389 20.55 3.66 -9.42
N VAL A 390 19.27 3.39 -9.63
CA VAL A 390 18.43 4.15 -10.55
C VAL A 390 17.19 4.64 -9.82
N VAL A 391 16.95 5.94 -9.84
CA VAL A 391 15.67 6.54 -9.48
C VAL A 391 14.99 6.98 -10.77
N ILE A 392 13.72 6.65 -10.93
CA ILE A 392 12.89 7.08 -12.05
C ILE A 392 11.73 7.87 -11.47
N ALA A 393 11.39 9.00 -12.08
CA ALA A 393 10.19 9.74 -11.76
C ALA A 393 9.43 10.12 -13.01
N VAL A 394 8.11 10.25 -12.87
CA VAL A 394 7.19 10.63 -13.94
C VAL A 394 6.43 11.89 -13.55
N GLY A 395 6.27 12.79 -14.52
CA GLY A 395 5.58 14.05 -14.35
C GLY A 395 4.15 14.03 -14.87
N GLU A 396 3.39 15.07 -14.52
CA GLU A 396 1.97 15.22 -14.87
C GLU A 396 1.70 15.36 -16.39
N GLN A 397 2.63 15.97 -17.13
CA GLN A 397 2.53 16.24 -18.56
C GLN A 397 3.28 15.19 -19.40
N GLY A 398 3.87 14.17 -18.76
CA GLY A 398 4.53 13.04 -19.40
C GLY A 398 6.06 13.11 -19.42
N ALA A 399 6.71 14.03 -18.70
CA ALA A 399 8.15 13.96 -18.53
C ALA A 399 8.55 12.71 -17.74
N ILE A 400 9.72 12.18 -18.08
CA ILE A 400 10.36 11.07 -17.37
C ILE A 400 11.76 11.53 -17.00
N TRP A 401 12.07 11.48 -15.71
CA TRP A 401 13.41 11.74 -15.18
C TRP A 401 14.03 10.43 -14.74
N VAL A 402 15.32 10.25 -15.08
CA VAL A 402 16.09 9.07 -14.71
C VAL A 402 17.41 9.54 -14.11
N TRP A 403 17.62 9.24 -12.83
CA TRP A 403 18.86 9.52 -12.12
C TRP A 403 19.60 8.22 -11.89
N VAL A 404 20.89 8.20 -12.25
CA VAL A 404 21.76 7.03 -12.08
C VAL A 404 22.90 7.38 -11.15
N HIS A 405 23.06 6.60 -10.08
CA HIS A 405 24.20 6.69 -9.18
C HIS A 405 25.48 6.31 -9.92
N LYS A 406 26.34 7.31 -10.19
CA LYS A 406 27.68 7.07 -10.75
C LYS A 406 28.58 6.54 -9.66
N THR A 407 28.95 5.27 -9.75
CA THR A 407 30.09 4.73 -9.00
C THR A 407 31.37 5.29 -9.62
N GLY A 408 32.05 6.17 -8.88
CA GLY A 408 33.39 6.67 -9.24
C GLY A 408 34.48 5.67 -8.93
#